data_AF-A0A3N0DPM8-F1
#
_entry.id   AF-A0A3N0DPM8-F1
#
_cell.length_a   1.000
_cell.length_b   1.000
_cell.length_c   1.000
_cell.angle_alpha   90.00
_cell.angle_beta   90.00
_cell.angle_gamma   90.00
#
_symmetry.space_group_name_H-M   'P 1'
#
loop_
_entity.id
_entity.type
_entity.pdbx_description
1 polymer ?
#
loop_
_entity_poly.entity_id
_entity_poly.type
_entity_poly.pdbx_seq_one_letter_code
_entity_poly.pdbx_strand_id
1 'polypeptide(L)'
;MSVTAIYELPVPIWISTEVLGERIGTGIGNLTFDVVMPGAAGPVGSPPQIEGVNVPTTVDSSSDLIVWTQQFAAFSSDPESTALCRIVVQTTTEVGDPLNLPYELARVIDLWFDAVRTWSEAMTGQDLDPNHRVYSATSHGAQLTMLDPEPTTDGPLALTLTTPRVMPVPAQAWRKLLELVAAGHEPPLEETLSRDSRNAYGRGHYRRSVIDAASAAEIVLHRLISTSLTAANMPNGDYRKKLEKLGKQPLGELVAIVEKADIDLDVDTAGLQELVDMRNDAIHRGITPGSFQAFAPVQAVMNLLGRHGQWKRNAEQPDFGDGWEIVEDTATA
;
A
#
# COMPACT_ATOMS: atom_id res chain seq x y z
N MET A 1 36.03 1.25 -1.01
CA MET A 1 35.69 1.32 0.43
C MET A 1 34.20 1.14 0.51
N SER A 2 33.70 0.23 1.35
CA SER A 2 32.26 0.08 1.59
C SER A 2 31.85 0.88 2.82
N VAL A 3 30.64 1.42 2.79
CA VAL A 3 29.96 2.02 3.93
C VAL A 3 28.95 1.01 4.45
N THR A 4 28.96 0.79 5.76
CA THR A 4 27.95 0.00 6.47
C THR A 4 27.29 0.90 7.50
N ALA A 5 25.97 1.03 7.45
CA ALA A 5 25.19 1.91 8.32
C ALA A 5 23.92 1.22 8.79
N ILE A 6 23.44 1.59 9.98
CA ILE A 6 22.11 1.21 10.45
C ILE A 6 21.15 2.30 9.99
N TYR A 7 20.06 1.90 9.35
CA TYR A 7 18.97 2.81 9.02
C TYR A 7 17.74 2.46 9.85
N GLU A 8 17.26 3.43 10.61
CA GLU A 8 16.00 3.34 11.35
C GLU A 8 14.88 3.85 10.46
N LEU A 9 13.90 2.99 10.21
CA LEU A 9 12.78 3.31 9.34
C LEU A 9 11.94 4.41 9.99
N PRO A 10 11.63 5.52 9.29
CA PRO A 10 10.74 6.57 9.80
C PRO A 10 9.38 6.06 10.29
N VAL A 11 8.91 4.95 9.72
CA VAL A 11 7.77 4.18 10.22
C VAL A 11 8.05 2.68 10.06
N PRO A 12 7.62 1.84 11.01
CA PRO A 12 7.76 0.41 10.85
C PRO A 12 6.94 -0.14 9.70
N ILE A 13 7.51 -1.07 8.92
CA ILE A 13 6.81 -1.74 7.82
C ILE A 13 6.53 -3.18 8.23
N TRP A 14 5.28 -3.62 8.17
CA TRP A 14 4.94 -5.02 8.40
C TRP A 14 5.36 -5.87 7.23
N ILE A 15 6.15 -6.90 7.52
CA ILE A 15 6.70 -7.83 6.57
C ILE A 15 6.52 -9.27 7.08
N SER A 16 6.55 -10.23 6.17
CA SER A 16 6.67 -11.64 6.53
C SER A 16 8.03 -11.89 7.20
N THR A 17 8.02 -12.72 8.23
CA THR A 17 9.25 -13.15 8.93
C THR A 17 10.17 -14.01 8.07
N GLU A 18 9.68 -14.57 6.96
CA GLU A 18 10.49 -15.34 6.02
C GLU A 18 11.63 -14.52 5.39
N VAL A 19 11.47 -13.20 5.31
CA VAL A 19 12.50 -12.29 4.75
C VAL A 19 13.64 -12.00 5.74
N LEU A 20 13.47 -12.35 7.02
CA LEU A 20 14.48 -12.12 8.03
C LEU A 20 15.74 -12.96 7.75
N GLY A 21 16.90 -12.42 8.12
CA GLY A 21 18.21 -13.03 7.89
C GLY A 21 18.72 -12.92 6.45
N GLU A 22 17.92 -12.37 5.54
CA GLU A 22 18.32 -12.19 4.14
C GLU A 22 19.20 -10.96 3.91
N ARG A 23 19.93 -11.02 2.80
CA ARG A 23 20.66 -9.90 2.21
C ARG A 23 20.12 -9.68 0.81
N ILE A 24 19.51 -8.52 0.58
CA ILE A 24 18.81 -8.23 -0.67
C ILE A 24 19.43 -6.98 -1.30
N GLY A 25 19.88 -7.10 -2.54
CA GLY A 25 20.43 -5.97 -3.31
C GLY A 25 19.33 -5.01 -3.74
N THR A 26 19.58 -3.71 -3.60
CA THR A 26 18.69 -2.63 -4.06
C THR A 26 19.50 -1.38 -4.39
N GLY A 27 18.83 -0.25 -4.59
CA GLY A 27 19.49 1.03 -4.83
C GLY A 27 18.51 2.15 -5.12
N ILE A 28 19.06 3.32 -5.39
CA ILE A 28 18.31 4.45 -5.94
C ILE A 28 19.24 5.33 -6.79
N GLY A 29 18.79 5.67 -7.99
CA GLY A 29 19.62 6.36 -8.97
C GLY A 29 20.88 5.54 -9.30
N ASN A 30 22.06 6.12 -9.06
CA ASN A 30 23.34 5.46 -9.32
C ASN A 30 23.92 4.75 -8.09
N LEU A 31 23.28 4.86 -6.92
CA LEU A 31 23.78 4.24 -5.70
C LEU A 31 23.09 2.88 -5.49
N THR A 32 23.89 1.82 -5.44
CA THR A 32 23.49 0.45 -5.13
C THR A 32 24.01 0.02 -3.77
N PHE A 33 23.19 -0.72 -3.04
CA PHE A 33 23.53 -1.24 -1.73
C PHE A 33 22.73 -2.49 -1.41
N ASP A 34 23.24 -3.29 -0.47
CA ASP A 34 22.50 -4.40 0.11
C ASP A 34 21.74 -3.91 1.34
N VAL A 35 20.49 -4.34 1.45
CA VAL A 35 19.72 -4.32 2.69
C VAL A 35 19.93 -5.66 3.38
N VAL A 36 20.51 -5.61 4.58
CA VAL A 36 20.69 -6.78 5.45
C VAL A 36 19.58 -6.77 6.49
N MET A 37 18.71 -7.77 6.40
CA MET A 37 17.52 -7.91 7.21
C MET A 37 17.87 -8.40 8.63
N PRO A 38 17.09 -8.03 9.66
CA PRO A 38 17.27 -8.54 11.03
C PRO A 38 17.30 -10.07 11.08
N GLY A 39 17.98 -10.64 12.08
CA GLY A 39 18.19 -12.08 12.19
C GLY A 39 16.89 -12.88 12.31
N ALA A 40 16.81 -13.99 11.56
CA ALA A 40 15.75 -14.99 11.68
C ALA A 40 15.99 -16.00 12.80
N ALA A 41 17.24 -16.16 13.25
CA ALA A 41 17.65 -17.13 14.27
C ALA A 41 17.90 -16.47 15.64
N GLY A 42 17.42 -17.10 16.72
CA GLY A 42 17.42 -16.52 18.07
C GLY A 42 16.05 -15.94 18.44
N PRO A 43 15.94 -14.91 19.31
CA PRO A 43 14.71 -14.13 19.35
C PRO A 43 14.50 -13.52 17.96
N VAL A 44 13.41 -13.89 17.28
CA VAL A 44 13.07 -13.42 15.93
C VAL A 44 13.17 -11.89 15.89
N GLY A 45 13.88 -11.36 14.90
CA GLY A 45 14.15 -9.93 14.83
C GLY A 45 15.34 -9.47 15.67
N SER A 46 16.34 -10.34 15.88
CA SER A 46 17.61 -9.95 16.48
C SER A 46 18.41 -9.04 15.54
N PRO A 47 19.46 -8.34 16.02
CA PRO A 47 20.38 -7.65 15.11
C PRO A 47 20.94 -8.59 14.03
N PRO A 48 21.14 -8.12 12.79
CA PRO A 48 21.75 -8.90 11.72
C PRO A 48 23.21 -9.25 12.06
N GLN A 49 23.65 -10.43 11.62
CA GLN A 49 25.06 -10.82 11.70
C GLN A 49 25.79 -10.41 10.42
N ILE A 50 26.85 -9.60 10.57
CA ILE A 50 27.64 -9.09 9.46
C ILE A 50 29.11 -9.35 9.75
N GLU A 51 29.81 -9.99 8.82
CA GLU A 51 31.22 -10.32 8.98
C GLU A 51 32.06 -9.05 9.19
N GLY A 52 32.85 -9.04 10.26
CA GLY A 52 33.75 -7.93 10.58
C GLY A 52 33.08 -6.67 11.11
N VAL A 53 31.74 -6.66 11.31
CA VAL A 53 31.00 -5.50 11.82
C VAL A 53 30.29 -5.86 13.13
N ASN A 54 30.61 -5.13 14.20
CA ASN A 54 29.90 -5.26 15.47
C ASN A 54 28.62 -4.43 15.44
N VAL A 55 27.49 -5.07 15.20
CA VAL A 55 26.18 -4.43 15.20
C VAL A 55 25.70 -4.26 16.65
N PRO A 56 25.44 -3.02 17.13
CA PRO A 56 25.01 -2.78 18.50
C PRO A 56 23.68 -3.47 18.81
N THR A 57 23.58 -4.01 20.02
CA THR A 57 22.38 -4.66 20.58
C THR A 57 21.62 -3.78 21.56
N THR A 58 22.23 -2.69 22.03
CA THR A 58 21.71 -1.77 23.07
C THR A 58 21.93 -0.32 22.70
N VAL A 59 21.03 0.55 23.13
CA VAL A 59 21.16 2.01 22.98
C VAL A 59 22.04 2.52 24.13
N ASP A 60 23.29 2.89 23.84
CA ASP A 60 24.26 3.39 24.81
C ASP A 60 24.54 2.41 26.00
N SER A 61 25.02 2.95 27.12
CA SER A 61 25.18 2.23 28.39
C SER A 61 23.85 1.97 29.12
N SER A 62 22.73 2.42 28.54
CA SER A 62 21.41 2.09 29.04
C SER A 62 21.10 0.66 28.58
N SER A 63 20.61 -0.19 29.49
CA SER A 63 20.29 -1.60 29.22
C SER A 63 19.14 -1.81 28.21
N ASP A 64 18.72 -0.76 27.50
CA ASP A 64 17.59 -0.76 26.58
C ASP A 64 18.02 -1.39 25.26
N LEU A 65 17.31 -2.45 24.86
CA LEU A 65 17.60 -3.20 23.65
C LEU A 65 17.23 -2.38 22.40
N ILE A 66 18.11 -2.40 21.40
CA ILE A 66 17.77 -1.88 20.07
C ILE A 66 16.72 -2.79 19.44
N VAL A 67 15.56 -2.21 19.14
CA VAL A 67 14.43 -2.93 18.53
C VAL A 67 14.63 -2.98 17.01
N TRP A 68 14.97 -4.15 16.47
CA TRP A 68 15.13 -4.31 15.02
C TRP A 68 13.82 -4.67 14.34
N THR A 69 13.03 -5.52 14.99
CA THR A 69 11.63 -5.74 14.67
C THR A 69 10.78 -5.70 15.93
N GLN A 70 9.49 -5.44 15.76
CA GLN A 70 8.54 -5.41 16.86
C GLN A 70 7.24 -6.11 16.45
N GLN A 71 6.70 -6.93 17.35
CA GLN A 71 5.29 -7.31 17.29
C GLN A 71 4.49 -6.23 18.01
N PHE A 72 3.75 -5.40 17.26
CA PHE A 72 2.78 -4.49 17.89
C PHE A 72 1.48 -5.24 18.19
N ALA A 73 0.64 -4.67 19.05
CA ALA A 73 -0.76 -5.08 19.22
C ALA A 73 -1.62 -4.68 17.99
N ALA A 74 -1.12 -4.92 16.78
CA ALA A 74 -1.93 -4.89 15.58
C ALA A 74 -2.41 -6.31 15.28
N PHE A 75 -3.66 -6.44 14.85
CA PHE A 75 -4.15 -7.69 14.31
C PHE A 75 -3.53 -7.87 12.92
N SER A 76 -2.37 -8.52 12.84
CA SER A 76 -1.95 -9.09 11.55
C SER A 76 -2.82 -10.30 11.24
N SER A 77 -3.23 -10.45 9.99
CA SER A 77 -3.87 -11.69 9.52
C SER A 77 -2.90 -12.87 9.50
N ASP A 78 -1.59 -12.60 9.60
CA ASP A 78 -0.52 -13.59 9.52
C ASP A 78 0.29 -13.64 10.84
N PRO A 79 0.27 -14.78 11.58
CA PRO A 79 1.10 -14.95 12.78
C PRO A 79 2.60 -14.99 12.47
N GLU A 80 3.00 -15.18 11.21
CA GLU A 80 4.39 -15.22 10.75
C GLU A 80 4.86 -13.87 10.20
N SER A 81 4.41 -12.78 10.83
CA SER A 81 4.74 -11.41 10.46
C SER A 81 5.35 -10.61 11.60
N THR A 82 6.08 -9.55 11.25
CA THR A 82 6.65 -8.61 12.20
C THR A 82 6.74 -7.23 11.59
N ALA A 83 6.68 -6.19 12.43
CA ALA A 83 6.98 -4.84 11.99
C ALA A 83 8.50 -4.63 11.98
N LEU A 84 9.06 -4.38 10.81
CA LEU A 84 10.46 -4.04 10.60
C LEU A 84 10.70 -2.60 11.07
N CYS A 85 11.64 -2.38 11.99
CA CYS A 85 11.97 -1.06 12.52
C CYS A 85 13.34 -0.56 12.04
N ARG A 86 14.30 -1.47 11.87
CA ARG A 86 15.68 -1.14 11.49
C ARG A 86 16.23 -2.15 10.51
N ILE A 87 17.12 -1.68 9.65
CA ILE A 87 17.90 -2.50 8.72
C ILE A 87 19.36 -2.08 8.77
N VAL A 88 20.25 -2.96 8.30
CA VAL A 88 21.61 -2.52 7.94
C VAL A 88 21.66 -2.30 6.43
N VAL A 89 22.29 -1.20 6.03
CA VAL A 89 22.58 -0.86 4.64
C VAL A 89 24.08 -0.99 4.42
N GLN A 90 24.48 -1.77 3.41
CA GLN A 90 25.87 -1.95 3.03
C GLN A 90 26.06 -1.58 1.56
N THR A 91 26.79 -0.50 1.28
CA THR A 91 27.00 -0.02 -0.09
C THR A 91 27.80 -1.04 -0.92
N THR A 92 27.34 -1.31 -2.13
CA THR A 92 28.00 -2.22 -3.09
C THR A 92 28.63 -1.49 -4.27
N THR A 93 28.27 -0.23 -4.49
CA THR A 93 28.80 0.58 -5.60
C THR A 93 30.28 0.93 -5.41
N GLU A 94 31.11 0.59 -6.40
CA GLU A 94 32.50 1.07 -6.51
C GLU A 94 32.60 2.44 -7.21
N VAL A 95 31.50 2.94 -7.77
CA VAL A 95 31.43 4.17 -8.55
C VAL A 95 31.27 5.38 -7.63
N GLY A 96 32.28 6.26 -7.63
CA GLY A 96 32.26 7.52 -6.90
C GLY A 96 33.52 7.75 -6.08
N ASP A 97 33.65 8.94 -5.50
CA ASP A 97 34.69 9.21 -4.51
C ASP A 97 34.36 8.45 -3.21
N PRO A 98 35.19 7.50 -2.76
CA PRO A 98 34.94 6.74 -1.54
C PRO A 98 34.76 7.61 -0.30
N LEU A 99 35.34 8.82 -0.28
CA LEU A 99 35.20 9.77 0.82
C LEU A 99 33.81 10.42 0.88
N ASN A 100 33.10 10.49 -0.25
CA ASN A 100 31.76 11.07 -0.35
C ASN A 100 30.64 10.03 -0.21
N LEU A 101 30.96 8.73 -0.26
CA LEU A 101 29.98 7.66 -0.22
C LEU A 101 29.03 7.70 1.00
N PRO A 102 29.49 8.02 2.24
CA PRO A 102 28.58 8.19 3.37
C PRO A 102 27.57 9.33 3.18
N TYR A 103 28.01 10.45 2.60
CA TYR A 103 27.16 11.62 2.34
C TYR A 103 26.15 11.33 1.24
N GLU A 104 26.58 10.65 0.17
CA GLU A 104 25.67 10.21 -0.89
C GLU A 104 24.62 9.24 -0.36
N LEU A 105 25.00 8.26 0.46
CA LEU A 105 24.06 7.34 1.10
C LEU A 105 23.05 8.10 1.96
N ALA A 106 23.51 9.00 2.84
CA ALA A 106 22.64 9.79 3.69
C ALA A 106 21.67 10.69 2.88
N ARG A 107 22.10 11.21 1.72
CA ARG A 107 21.27 12.05 0.85
C ARG A 107 20.13 11.28 0.17
N VAL A 108 20.34 10.00 -0.13
CA VAL A 108 19.40 9.22 -0.95
C VAL A 108 18.60 8.18 -0.17
N ILE A 109 19.00 7.84 1.06
CA ILE A 109 18.34 6.78 1.83
C ILE A 109 16.87 7.10 2.14
N ASP A 110 16.53 8.37 2.38
CA ASP A 110 15.15 8.79 2.61
C ASP A 110 14.31 8.71 1.33
N LEU A 111 14.89 9.03 0.17
CA LEU A 111 14.23 8.86 -1.13
C LEU A 111 13.99 7.37 -1.44
N TRP A 112 14.96 6.52 -1.11
CA TRP A 112 14.82 5.07 -1.23
C TRP A 112 13.71 4.56 -0.31
N PHE A 113 13.68 5.02 0.95
CA PHE A 113 12.64 4.64 1.90
C PHE A 113 11.25 5.08 1.42
N ASP A 114 11.11 6.29 0.90
CA ASP A 114 9.83 6.77 0.35
C ASP A 114 9.33 5.93 -0.82
N ALA A 115 10.23 5.43 -1.67
CA ALA A 115 9.88 4.52 -2.75
C ALA A 115 9.45 3.15 -2.22
N VAL A 116 10.21 2.56 -1.29
CA VAL A 116 9.87 1.29 -0.62
C VAL A 116 8.54 1.38 0.11
N ARG A 117 8.32 2.49 0.83
CA ARG A 117 7.10 2.81 1.53
C ARG A 117 5.93 2.88 0.55
N THR A 118 6.06 3.66 -0.53
CA THR A 118 4.99 3.82 -1.53
C THR A 118 4.59 2.50 -2.17
N TRP A 119 5.55 1.64 -2.52
CA TRP A 119 5.28 0.27 -2.96
C TRP A 119 4.59 -0.56 -1.88
N SER A 120 5.09 -0.53 -0.65
CA SER A 120 4.53 -1.29 0.47
C SER A 120 3.08 -0.88 0.76
N GLU A 121 2.75 0.41 0.76
CA GLU A 121 1.39 0.93 0.96
C GLU A 121 0.46 0.56 -0.21
N ALA A 122 0.94 0.69 -1.46
CA ALA A 122 0.17 0.32 -2.65
C ALA A 122 -0.23 -1.17 -2.61
N MET A 123 0.72 -2.03 -2.27
CA MET A 123 0.49 -3.48 -2.15
C MET A 123 -0.32 -3.81 -0.90
N THR A 124 0.15 -3.47 0.29
CA THR A 124 -0.47 -4.05 1.50
C THR A 124 -1.65 -3.26 2.02
N GLY A 125 -1.80 -1.99 1.62
CA GLY A 125 -2.73 -1.07 2.26
C GLY A 125 -2.34 -0.62 3.65
N GLN A 126 -1.12 -0.91 4.08
CA GLN A 126 -0.56 -0.26 5.26
C GLN A 126 -0.61 1.26 5.09
N ASP A 127 -0.97 1.96 6.17
CA ASP A 127 -0.82 3.42 6.25
C ASP A 127 0.55 3.73 6.86
N LEU A 128 1.51 4.03 6.00
CA LEU A 128 2.90 4.25 6.38
C LEU A 128 3.28 5.75 6.33
N ASP A 129 2.31 6.68 6.31
CA ASP A 129 2.65 8.11 6.38
C ASP A 129 3.21 8.47 7.77
N PRO A 130 4.50 8.85 7.89
CA PRO A 130 5.08 9.20 9.18
C PRO A 130 4.49 10.49 9.77
N ASN A 131 3.94 11.38 8.93
CA ASN A 131 3.44 12.69 9.34
C ASN A 131 1.96 12.66 9.74
N HIS A 132 1.19 11.70 9.22
CA HIS A 132 -0.25 11.60 9.45
C HIS A 132 -0.67 10.17 9.78
N ARG A 133 -0.04 9.58 10.80
CA ARG A 133 -0.37 8.23 11.25
C ARG A 133 -1.82 8.17 11.73
N VAL A 134 -2.64 7.36 11.07
CA VAL A 134 -3.99 7.06 11.54
C VAL A 134 -3.88 6.06 12.68
N TYR A 135 -3.89 6.56 13.91
CA TYR A 135 -4.15 5.74 15.08
C TYR A 135 -5.65 5.59 15.23
N SER A 136 -6.18 4.37 15.15
CA SER A 136 -7.58 4.12 15.48
C SER A 136 -7.81 4.36 16.96
N ALA A 137 -8.20 5.57 17.31
CA ALA A 137 -8.67 5.94 18.64
C ALA A 137 -10.06 6.56 18.49
N THR A 138 -11.10 5.77 18.68
CA THR A 138 -12.46 6.30 18.79
C THR A 138 -12.65 6.82 20.21
N SER A 139 -12.67 8.14 20.36
CA SER A 139 -13.06 8.79 21.62
C SER A 139 -14.59 8.86 21.67
N HIS A 140 -15.21 8.16 22.62
CA HIS A 140 -16.60 8.45 22.97
C HIS A 140 -16.62 9.81 23.68
N GLY A 141 -17.56 10.68 23.25
CA GLY A 141 -17.57 12.11 23.52
C GLY A 141 -17.03 12.49 24.88
N ALA A 142 -16.08 13.43 24.90
CA ALA A 142 -15.50 13.96 26.13
C ALA A 142 -16.63 14.29 27.12
N GLN A 143 -16.64 13.63 28.28
CA GLN A 143 -17.61 13.77 29.38
C GLN A 143 -18.84 12.82 29.40
N LEU A 144 -18.92 11.79 28.55
CA LEU A 144 -20.00 10.79 28.65
C LEU A 144 -19.74 9.81 29.82
N THR A 145 -20.54 9.90 30.89
CA THR A 145 -20.56 8.91 31.99
C THR A 145 -21.86 8.11 31.91
N MET A 146 -21.77 6.81 31.61
CA MET A 146 -22.92 5.90 31.60
C MET A 146 -23.26 5.52 33.05
N LEU A 147 -24.51 5.73 33.47
CA LEU A 147 -24.95 5.53 34.87
C LEU A 147 -25.67 4.18 35.12
N ASP A 148 -25.91 3.37 34.08
CA ASP A 148 -26.56 2.06 34.20
C ASP A 148 -25.90 1.03 33.27
N PRO A 149 -25.16 0.04 33.80
CA PRO A 149 -24.72 -1.12 33.03
C PRO A 149 -25.65 -2.30 33.33
N GLU A 150 -26.74 -2.47 32.57
CA GLU A 150 -27.35 -3.80 32.53
C GLU A 150 -26.45 -4.74 31.70
N PRO A 151 -26.12 -5.93 32.21
CA PRO A 151 -25.21 -6.86 31.56
C PRO A 151 -25.99 -7.70 30.54
N THR A 152 -26.35 -7.10 29.40
CA THR A 152 -26.82 -7.87 28.24
C THR A 152 -25.75 -7.85 27.17
N THR A 153 -24.94 -8.92 27.15
CA THR A 153 -23.95 -9.32 26.13
C THR A 153 -22.77 -8.35 25.85
N ASP A 154 -21.57 -8.85 26.16
CA ASP A 154 -20.24 -8.40 25.73
C ASP A 154 -19.69 -7.03 26.18
N GLY A 155 -19.06 -7.07 27.37
CA GLY A 155 -17.95 -6.20 27.77
C GLY A 155 -18.32 -4.79 28.23
N PRO A 156 -17.46 -4.12 29.03
CA PRO A 156 -17.61 -2.67 29.24
C PRO A 156 -17.64 -1.99 27.86
N LEU A 157 -18.34 -0.84 27.72
CA LEU A 157 -18.14 0.08 26.59
C LEU A 157 -16.66 0.49 26.57
N ALA A 158 -15.85 -0.39 26.02
CA ALA A 158 -14.42 -0.35 26.05
C ALA A 158 -13.97 0.48 24.86
N LEU A 159 -12.87 1.19 25.05
CA LEU A 159 -12.03 1.65 23.97
C LEU A 159 -11.75 0.47 23.03
N THR A 160 -12.51 0.34 21.95
CA THR A 160 -12.16 -0.60 20.88
C THR A 160 -11.06 0.06 20.06
N LEU A 161 -9.81 -0.21 20.42
CA LEU A 161 -8.66 0.03 19.56
C LEU A 161 -8.74 -0.96 18.40
N THR A 162 -9.51 -0.64 17.36
CA THR A 162 -9.41 -1.37 16.09
C THR A 162 -8.19 -0.85 15.34
N THR A 163 -6.99 -1.28 15.71
CA THR A 163 -5.86 -1.19 14.78
C THR A 163 -6.30 -1.84 13.46
N PRO A 164 -6.19 -1.17 12.31
CA PRO A 164 -6.53 -1.76 11.03
C PRO A 164 -5.82 -3.11 10.90
N ARG A 165 -6.47 -4.10 10.31
CA ARG A 165 -5.77 -5.34 9.98
C ARG A 165 -4.63 -4.99 9.05
N VAL A 166 -3.41 -5.31 9.47
CA VAL A 166 -2.23 -5.05 8.66
C VAL A 166 -1.92 -6.31 7.87
N MET A 167 -1.99 -6.19 6.55
CA MET A 167 -1.40 -7.18 5.66
C MET A 167 0.11 -6.97 5.63
N PRO A 168 0.93 -7.94 6.07
CA PRO A 168 2.37 -7.83 5.92
C PRO A 168 2.76 -7.93 4.44
N VAL A 169 3.90 -7.34 4.07
CA VAL A 169 4.49 -7.57 2.75
C VAL A 169 5.03 -9.01 2.69
N PRO A 170 4.54 -9.88 1.77
CA PRO A 170 5.07 -11.23 1.62
C PRO A 170 6.56 -11.22 1.23
N ALA A 171 7.32 -12.27 1.57
CA ALA A 171 8.76 -12.30 1.31
C ALA A 171 9.12 -12.14 -0.18
N GLN A 172 8.39 -12.82 -1.08
CA GLN A 172 8.60 -12.67 -2.53
C GLN A 172 8.28 -11.25 -3.01
N ALA A 173 7.19 -10.66 -2.52
CA ALA A 173 6.82 -9.29 -2.82
C ALA A 173 7.86 -8.28 -2.32
N TRP A 174 8.43 -8.51 -1.13
CA TRP A 174 9.50 -7.68 -0.56
C TRP A 174 10.76 -7.69 -1.40
N ARG A 175 11.20 -8.86 -1.89
CA ARG A 175 12.33 -8.93 -2.82
C ARG A 175 12.01 -8.18 -4.11
N LYS A 176 10.81 -8.40 -4.67
CA LYS A 176 10.41 -7.77 -5.93
C LYS A 176 10.32 -6.26 -5.84
N LEU A 177 9.76 -5.70 -4.76
CA LEU A 177 9.66 -4.26 -4.62
C LEU A 177 11.04 -3.62 -4.50
N LEU A 178 11.99 -4.26 -3.81
CA LEU A 178 13.37 -3.75 -3.71
C LEU A 178 14.08 -3.75 -5.07
N GLU A 179 13.81 -4.73 -5.93
CA GLU A 179 14.26 -4.72 -7.34
C GLU A 179 13.65 -3.56 -8.13
N LEU A 180 12.35 -3.34 -7.99
CA LEU A 180 11.63 -2.27 -8.70
C LEU A 180 12.11 -0.88 -8.28
N VAL A 181 12.30 -0.67 -6.98
CA VAL A 181 12.89 0.56 -6.42
C VAL A 181 14.30 0.77 -6.95
N ALA A 182 15.14 -0.27 -6.98
CA ALA A 182 16.48 -0.19 -7.54
C ALA A 182 16.47 0.21 -9.03
N ALA A 183 15.48 -0.27 -9.77
CA ALA A 183 15.27 0.06 -11.18
C ALA A 183 14.55 1.41 -11.39
N GLY A 184 14.19 2.13 -10.34
CA GLY A 184 13.50 3.43 -10.42
C GLY A 184 12.05 3.33 -10.89
N HIS A 185 11.40 2.17 -10.75
CA HIS A 185 9.99 2.01 -11.09
C HIS A 185 9.10 2.49 -9.93
N GLU A 186 8.07 3.23 -10.27
CA GLU A 186 6.98 3.61 -9.37
C GLU A 186 5.82 2.61 -9.48
N PRO A 187 4.98 2.45 -8.44
CA PRO A 187 3.74 1.71 -8.58
C PRO A 187 2.86 2.31 -9.69
N PRO A 188 2.01 1.50 -10.36
CA PRO A 188 1.03 2.02 -11.29
C PRO A 188 0.18 3.13 -10.67
N LEU A 189 -0.18 4.12 -11.49
CA LEU A 189 -0.87 5.31 -11.00
C LEU A 189 -2.22 4.96 -10.35
N GLU A 190 -2.96 3.99 -10.89
CA GLU A 190 -4.22 3.54 -10.30
C GLU A 190 -4.05 2.95 -8.89
N GLU A 191 -2.95 2.22 -8.64
CA GLU A 191 -2.66 1.64 -7.32
C GLU A 191 -2.29 2.74 -6.33
N THR A 192 -1.53 3.74 -6.78
CA THR A 192 -1.17 4.92 -6.00
C THR A 192 -2.41 5.75 -5.65
N LEU A 193 -3.32 5.97 -6.60
CA LEU A 193 -4.58 6.66 -6.36
C LEU A 193 -5.51 5.87 -5.43
N SER A 194 -5.56 4.54 -5.56
CA SER A 194 -6.33 3.68 -4.64
C SER A 194 -5.76 3.72 -3.22
N ARG A 195 -4.44 3.69 -3.07
CA ARG A 195 -3.76 3.95 -1.79
C ARG A 195 -4.15 5.31 -1.22
N ASP A 196 -4.02 6.37 -2.00
CA ASP A 196 -4.32 7.73 -1.55
C ASP A 196 -5.79 7.88 -1.17
N SER A 197 -6.68 7.23 -1.90
CA SER A 197 -8.10 7.17 -1.59
C SER A 197 -8.38 6.52 -0.23
N ARG A 198 -7.77 5.36 0.05
CA ARG A 198 -7.87 4.66 1.35
C ARG A 198 -7.35 5.52 2.48
N ASN A 199 -6.17 6.11 2.27
CA ASN A 199 -5.51 6.98 3.21
C ASN A 199 -6.35 8.22 3.53
N ALA A 200 -6.93 8.85 2.50
CA ALA A 200 -7.87 9.95 2.66
C ALA A 200 -9.14 9.53 3.40
N TYR A 201 -9.70 8.34 3.09
CA TYR A 201 -10.87 7.81 3.78
C TYR A 201 -10.62 7.61 5.27
N GLY A 202 -9.52 6.93 5.63
CA GLY A 202 -9.13 6.68 7.02
C GLY A 202 -8.89 7.96 7.83
N ARG A 203 -8.51 9.06 7.17
CA ARG A 203 -8.32 10.39 7.76
C ARG A 203 -9.58 11.25 7.77
N GLY A 204 -10.72 10.74 7.30
CA GLY A 204 -11.98 11.50 7.23
C GLY A 204 -12.06 12.51 6.07
N HIS A 205 -11.14 12.43 5.10
CA HIS A 205 -11.12 13.28 3.91
C HIS A 205 -11.95 12.65 2.78
N TYR A 206 -13.24 12.38 3.04
CA TYR A 206 -14.10 11.59 2.15
C TYR A 206 -14.26 12.17 0.74
N ARG A 207 -14.29 13.50 0.61
CA ARG A 207 -14.32 14.16 -0.71
C ARG A 207 -13.10 13.80 -1.56
N ARG A 208 -11.90 13.85 -0.98
CA ARG A 208 -10.66 13.49 -1.66
C ARG A 208 -10.64 12.00 -1.95
N SER A 209 -11.04 11.18 -0.98
CA SER A 209 -11.12 9.72 -1.13
C SER A 209 -11.96 9.31 -2.36
N VAL A 210 -13.16 9.88 -2.52
CA VAL A 210 -14.03 9.59 -3.66
C VAL A 210 -13.41 10.05 -4.98
N ILE A 211 -12.75 11.21 -5.01
CA ILE A 211 -12.09 11.71 -6.23
C ILE A 211 -10.94 10.79 -6.63
N ASP A 212 -10.07 10.43 -5.69
CA ASP A 212 -8.90 9.58 -5.96
C ASP A 212 -9.35 8.16 -6.36
N ALA A 213 -10.39 7.60 -5.73
CA ALA A 213 -10.99 6.32 -6.11
C ALA A 213 -11.58 6.36 -7.53
N ALA A 214 -12.36 7.40 -7.85
CA ALA A 214 -12.93 7.55 -9.19
C ALA A 214 -11.85 7.65 -10.27
N SER A 215 -10.78 8.40 -10.01
CA SER A 215 -9.66 8.50 -10.95
C SER A 215 -8.91 7.16 -11.12
N ALA A 216 -8.75 6.38 -10.05
CA ALA A 216 -8.21 5.02 -10.17
C ALA A 216 -9.10 4.13 -11.04
N ALA A 217 -10.43 4.17 -10.83
CA ALA A 217 -11.39 3.42 -11.64
C ALA A 217 -11.39 3.85 -13.11
N GLU A 218 -11.29 5.15 -13.41
CA GLU A 218 -11.19 5.66 -14.79
C GLU A 218 -10.01 5.04 -15.54
N ILE A 219 -8.83 4.94 -14.90
CA ILE A 219 -7.63 4.34 -15.49
C ILE A 219 -7.85 2.86 -15.80
N VAL A 220 -8.37 2.10 -14.83
CA VAL A 220 -8.60 0.65 -14.98
C VAL A 220 -9.65 0.38 -16.06
N LEU A 221 -10.79 1.07 -16.03
CA LEU A 221 -11.86 0.91 -17.02
C LEU A 221 -11.39 1.31 -18.43
N HIS A 222 -10.60 2.39 -18.55
CA HIS A 222 -10.02 2.77 -19.84
C HIS A 222 -9.17 1.64 -20.42
N ARG A 223 -8.29 1.03 -19.61
CA ARG A 223 -7.48 -0.12 -20.04
C ARG A 223 -8.37 -1.29 -20.44
N LEU A 224 -9.29 -1.72 -19.57
CA LEU A 224 -10.19 -2.85 -19.83
C LEU A 224 -11.01 -2.68 -21.11
N ILE A 225 -11.60 -1.51 -21.32
CA ILE A 225 -12.35 -1.22 -22.54
C ILE A 225 -11.40 -1.27 -23.75
N SER A 226 -10.20 -0.72 -23.65
CA SER A 226 -9.26 -0.72 -24.77
C SER A 226 -8.82 -2.12 -25.20
N THR A 227 -8.70 -3.06 -24.26
CA THR A 227 -8.26 -4.44 -24.54
C THR A 227 -9.41 -5.39 -24.89
N SER A 228 -10.59 -5.16 -24.32
CA SER A 228 -11.71 -6.11 -24.37
C SER A 228 -12.83 -5.70 -25.31
N LEU A 229 -12.90 -4.43 -25.72
CA LEU A 229 -13.95 -3.96 -26.62
C LEU A 229 -13.70 -4.42 -28.06
N THR A 230 -14.55 -5.33 -28.53
CA THR A 230 -14.49 -5.86 -29.90
C THR A 230 -15.75 -5.55 -30.71
N ALA A 231 -15.70 -5.79 -32.02
CA ALA A 231 -16.86 -5.69 -32.89
C ALA A 231 -17.99 -6.68 -32.52
N ALA A 232 -17.65 -7.80 -31.86
CA ALA A 232 -18.61 -8.82 -31.44
C ALA A 232 -19.44 -8.32 -30.25
N ASN A 233 -18.78 -7.68 -29.29
CA ASN A 233 -19.40 -7.20 -28.05
C ASN A 233 -20.05 -5.81 -28.20
N MET A 234 -19.79 -5.10 -29.30
CA MET A 234 -20.50 -3.86 -29.65
C MET A 234 -20.84 -3.82 -31.15
N PRO A 235 -21.84 -4.60 -31.58
CA PRO A 235 -22.30 -4.61 -32.96
C PRO A 235 -22.91 -3.25 -33.35
N ASN A 236 -22.86 -2.91 -34.65
CA ASN A 236 -23.27 -1.63 -35.27
C ASN A 236 -22.16 -0.60 -35.56
N GLY A 237 -20.88 -0.96 -35.44
CA GLY A 237 -19.77 -0.09 -35.86
C GLY A 237 -19.42 1.04 -34.89
N ASP A 238 -20.12 1.13 -33.75
CA ASP A 238 -19.85 2.13 -32.71
C ASP A 238 -18.53 1.87 -31.97
N TYR A 239 -18.03 0.63 -31.93
CA TYR A 239 -16.84 0.29 -31.12
C TYR A 239 -15.58 1.09 -31.51
N ARG A 240 -15.28 1.24 -32.81
CA ARG A 240 -14.12 2.03 -33.26
C ARG A 240 -14.23 3.48 -32.83
N LYS A 241 -15.42 4.07 -32.98
CA LYS A 241 -15.71 5.46 -32.61
C LYS A 241 -15.63 5.65 -31.10
N LYS A 242 -16.03 4.64 -30.31
CA LYS A 242 -15.89 4.64 -28.85
C LYS A 242 -14.43 4.55 -28.43
N LEU A 243 -13.63 3.65 -29.03
CA LEU A 243 -12.18 3.57 -28.79
C LEU A 243 -11.45 4.87 -29.14
N GLU A 244 -11.76 5.49 -30.28
CA GLU A 244 -11.16 6.76 -30.70
C GLU A 244 -11.45 7.89 -29.69
N LYS A 245 -12.58 7.84 -29.00
CA LYS A 245 -13.02 8.85 -28.03
C LYS A 245 -12.78 8.46 -26.58
N LEU A 246 -12.14 7.32 -26.32
CA LEU A 246 -12.07 6.72 -25.00
C LEU A 246 -11.40 7.64 -23.98
N GLY A 247 -10.27 8.26 -24.35
CA GLY A 247 -9.54 9.21 -23.50
C GLY A 247 -10.26 10.55 -23.24
N LYS A 248 -11.50 10.72 -23.71
CA LYS A 248 -12.35 11.90 -23.45
C LYS A 248 -13.66 11.54 -22.75
N GLN A 249 -13.89 10.25 -22.46
CA GLN A 249 -15.11 9.82 -21.80
C GLN A 249 -14.99 10.07 -20.28
N PRO A 250 -16.01 10.68 -19.65
CA PRO A 250 -16.07 10.73 -18.19
C PRO A 250 -16.33 9.33 -17.61
N LEU A 251 -16.03 9.10 -16.33
CA LEU A 251 -16.26 7.82 -15.65
C LEU A 251 -17.64 7.20 -15.92
N GLY A 252 -18.72 7.99 -15.85
CA GLY A 252 -20.08 7.50 -16.09
C GLY A 252 -20.27 6.90 -17.49
N GLU A 253 -19.62 7.46 -18.51
CA GLU A 253 -19.65 6.91 -19.86
C GLU A 253 -18.76 5.66 -20.00
N LEU A 254 -17.67 5.55 -19.24
CA LEU A 254 -16.86 4.33 -19.19
C LEU A 254 -17.65 3.16 -18.58
N VAL A 255 -18.34 3.39 -17.46
CA VAL A 255 -19.23 2.41 -16.82
C VAL A 255 -20.32 1.96 -17.80
N ALA A 256 -21.00 2.91 -18.45
CA ALA A 256 -22.03 2.60 -19.44
C ALA A 256 -21.49 1.81 -20.66
N ILE A 257 -20.25 2.07 -21.10
CA ILE A 257 -19.62 1.29 -22.17
C ILE A 257 -19.39 -0.15 -21.72
N VAL A 258 -18.87 -0.36 -20.51
CA VAL A 258 -18.62 -1.69 -19.95
C VAL A 258 -19.91 -2.50 -19.85
N GLU A 259 -20.96 -1.90 -19.28
CA GLU A 259 -22.28 -2.55 -19.16
C GLU A 259 -22.87 -2.89 -20.53
N LYS A 260 -22.83 -1.95 -21.48
CA LYS A 260 -23.37 -2.18 -22.83
C LYS A 260 -22.59 -3.24 -23.61
N ALA A 261 -21.28 -3.33 -23.38
CA ALA A 261 -20.40 -4.28 -24.04
C ALA A 261 -20.33 -5.64 -23.31
N ASP A 262 -21.07 -5.80 -22.22
CA ASP A 262 -21.07 -7.01 -21.39
C ASP A 262 -19.63 -7.43 -20.99
N ILE A 263 -18.80 -6.43 -20.65
CA ILE A 263 -17.44 -6.69 -20.17
C ILE A 263 -17.56 -7.07 -18.70
N ASP A 264 -17.21 -8.31 -18.38
CA ASP A 264 -17.26 -8.82 -17.01
C ASP A 264 -16.22 -8.10 -16.14
N LEU A 265 -16.71 -7.33 -15.16
CA LEU A 265 -15.88 -6.67 -14.17
C LEU A 265 -15.67 -7.52 -12.91
N ASP A 266 -16.44 -8.58 -12.71
CA ASP A 266 -16.40 -9.40 -11.48
C ASP A 266 -16.51 -8.54 -10.19
N VAL A 267 -17.23 -7.42 -10.29
CA VAL A 267 -17.51 -6.47 -9.20
C VAL A 267 -18.90 -5.85 -9.37
N ASP A 268 -19.44 -5.32 -8.28
CA ASP A 268 -20.75 -4.65 -8.27
C ASP A 268 -20.72 -3.33 -9.06
N THR A 269 -21.44 -3.28 -10.19
CA THR A 269 -21.56 -2.07 -11.00
C THR A 269 -22.42 -0.98 -10.34
N ALA A 270 -23.30 -1.35 -9.40
CA ALA A 270 -24.08 -0.37 -8.64
C ALA A 270 -23.17 0.53 -7.80
N GLY A 271 -22.18 -0.06 -7.11
CA GLY A 271 -21.16 0.70 -6.38
C GLY A 271 -20.34 1.65 -7.27
N LEU A 272 -20.04 1.26 -8.52
CA LEU A 272 -19.36 2.14 -9.49
C LEU A 272 -20.27 3.29 -9.95
N GLN A 273 -21.57 3.04 -10.14
CA GLN A 273 -22.52 4.08 -10.51
C GLN A 273 -22.73 5.09 -9.36
N GLU A 274 -22.80 4.60 -8.11
CA GLU A 274 -22.82 5.48 -6.93
C GLU A 274 -21.54 6.33 -6.83
N LEU A 275 -20.38 5.76 -7.15
CA LEU A 275 -19.13 6.50 -7.20
C LEU A 275 -19.17 7.64 -8.22
N VAL A 276 -19.73 7.39 -9.41
CA VAL A 276 -19.90 8.41 -10.46
C VAL A 276 -20.69 9.61 -9.93
N ASP A 277 -21.81 9.33 -9.27
CA ASP A 277 -22.69 10.37 -8.73
C ASP A 277 -21.99 11.16 -7.62
N MET A 278 -21.36 10.47 -6.66
CA MET A 278 -20.62 11.10 -5.57
C MET A 278 -19.43 11.93 -6.06
N ARG A 279 -18.68 11.44 -7.06
CA ARG A 279 -17.56 12.17 -7.66
C ARG A 279 -18.04 13.42 -8.38
N ASN A 280 -19.15 13.32 -9.13
CA ASN A 280 -19.72 14.48 -9.83
C ASN A 280 -20.21 15.54 -8.83
N ASP A 281 -20.87 15.13 -7.75
CA ASP A 281 -21.27 16.02 -6.66
C ASP A 281 -20.06 16.66 -5.96
N ALA A 282 -19.02 15.86 -5.68
CA ALA A 282 -17.79 16.33 -5.05
C ALA A 282 -17.02 17.36 -5.90
N ILE A 283 -16.95 17.16 -7.21
CA ILE A 283 -16.20 18.05 -8.12
C ILE A 283 -17.03 19.26 -8.52
N HIS A 284 -18.27 19.07 -8.93
CA HIS A 284 -19.08 20.14 -9.52
C HIS A 284 -19.85 20.95 -8.50
N ARG A 285 -20.24 20.35 -7.37
CA ARG A 285 -21.04 21.02 -6.32
C ARG A 285 -20.26 21.25 -5.03
N GLY A 286 -19.05 20.69 -4.92
CA GLY A 286 -18.24 20.78 -3.71
C GLY A 286 -18.81 20.02 -2.51
N ILE A 287 -19.75 19.09 -2.75
CA ILE A 287 -20.40 18.31 -1.70
C ILE A 287 -19.38 17.31 -1.13
N THR A 288 -19.34 17.17 0.19
CA THR A 288 -18.52 16.15 0.86
C THR A 288 -19.42 15.00 1.29
N PRO A 289 -19.22 13.78 0.77
CA PRO A 289 -20.02 12.62 1.18
C PRO A 289 -19.75 12.27 2.65
N GLY A 290 -20.75 11.68 3.31
CA GLY A 290 -20.56 11.10 4.64
C GLY A 290 -19.70 9.83 4.58
N SER A 291 -19.13 9.41 5.73
CA SER A 291 -18.31 8.19 5.83
C SER A 291 -19.01 6.95 5.28
N PHE A 292 -20.25 6.70 5.73
CA PHE A 292 -21.06 5.56 5.29
C PHE A 292 -21.39 5.61 3.80
N GLN A 293 -21.61 6.81 3.25
CA GLN A 293 -21.87 6.97 1.82
C GLN A 293 -20.61 6.69 1.01
N ALA A 294 -19.45 7.18 1.43
CA ALA A 294 -18.20 6.98 0.71
C ALA A 294 -17.69 5.54 0.79
N PHE A 295 -18.05 4.76 1.81
CA PHE A 295 -17.50 3.43 2.06
C PHE A 295 -17.71 2.45 0.89
N ALA A 296 -18.97 2.16 0.53
CA ALA A 296 -19.28 1.13 -0.46
C ALA A 296 -18.73 1.45 -1.87
N PRO A 297 -18.86 2.69 -2.39
CA PRO A 297 -18.30 3.03 -3.70
C PRO A 297 -16.76 2.99 -3.72
N VAL A 298 -16.09 3.41 -2.66
CA VAL A 298 -14.62 3.34 -2.56
C VAL A 298 -14.16 1.87 -2.46
N GLN A 299 -14.88 1.04 -1.73
CA GLN A 299 -14.62 -0.41 -1.66
C GLN A 299 -14.83 -1.09 -3.02
N ALA A 300 -15.85 -0.70 -3.79
CA ALA A 300 -16.06 -1.21 -5.14
C ALA A 300 -14.86 -0.96 -6.07
N VAL A 301 -14.20 0.21 -5.95
CA VAL A 301 -12.96 0.49 -6.68
C VAL A 301 -11.81 -0.39 -6.21
N MET A 302 -11.66 -0.63 -4.91
CA MET A 302 -10.62 -1.54 -4.41
C MET A 302 -10.80 -2.95 -4.94
N ASN A 303 -12.05 -3.42 -5.01
CA ASN A 303 -12.38 -4.72 -5.59
C ASN A 303 -12.07 -4.73 -7.10
N LEU A 304 -12.41 -3.65 -7.81
CA LEU A 304 -12.13 -3.50 -9.24
C LEU A 304 -10.62 -3.59 -9.53
N LEU A 305 -9.80 -2.89 -8.74
CA LEU A 305 -8.33 -2.96 -8.87
C LEU A 305 -7.80 -4.34 -8.44
N GLY A 306 -8.37 -4.95 -7.41
CA GLY A 306 -7.97 -6.31 -7.01
C GLY A 306 -8.12 -7.32 -8.15
N ARG A 307 -9.18 -7.19 -8.96
CA ARG A 307 -9.48 -8.05 -10.11
C ARG A 307 -8.74 -7.66 -11.39
N HIS A 308 -8.67 -6.36 -11.68
CA HIS A 308 -8.29 -5.82 -13.00
C HIS A 308 -7.14 -4.81 -12.99
N GLY A 309 -6.57 -4.53 -11.81
CA GLY A 309 -5.34 -3.76 -11.67
C GLY A 309 -4.20 -4.42 -12.46
N GLN A 310 -3.18 -3.63 -12.82
CA GLN A 310 -1.95 -4.21 -13.39
C GLN A 310 -1.28 -5.17 -12.42
N TRP A 311 -1.55 -5.01 -11.14
CA TRP A 311 -1.03 -5.80 -10.06
C TRP A 311 -2.22 -6.53 -9.44
N LYS A 312 -2.31 -7.84 -9.62
CA LYS A 312 -3.45 -8.61 -9.13
C LYS A 312 -3.33 -8.92 -7.65
N ARG A 313 -4.43 -8.66 -6.93
CA ARG A 313 -4.58 -9.04 -5.52
C ARG A 313 -5.15 -10.45 -5.48
N ASN A 314 -4.36 -11.43 -5.09
CA ASN A 314 -4.80 -12.81 -4.99
C ASN A 314 -5.39 -13.09 -3.61
N ALA A 315 -6.59 -12.58 -3.37
CA ALA A 315 -7.57 -13.19 -2.47
C ALA A 315 -8.91 -12.46 -2.62
N GLU A 316 -10.02 -13.17 -2.39
CA GLU A 316 -11.26 -12.53 -1.98
C GLU A 316 -10.94 -11.67 -0.74
N GLN A 317 -10.93 -10.35 -0.90
CA GLN A 317 -10.77 -9.44 0.23
C GLN A 317 -11.90 -9.74 1.23
N PRO A 318 -11.62 -10.14 2.49
CA PRO A 318 -12.48 -9.66 3.56
C PRO A 318 -12.43 -8.13 3.52
N ASP A 319 -13.48 -7.44 3.96
CA ASP A 319 -13.38 -6.00 4.25
C ASP A 319 -12.05 -5.77 5.00
N PHE A 320 -11.08 -5.14 4.33
CA PHE A 320 -9.69 -4.96 4.78
C PHE A 320 -8.71 -6.17 4.72
N GLY A 321 -8.64 -6.87 3.57
CA GLY A 321 -7.38 -7.40 2.98
C GLY A 321 -7.03 -8.87 3.22
N ASP A 322 -6.50 -9.54 2.18
CA ASP A 322 -5.50 -10.63 2.20
C ASP A 322 -4.82 -10.78 0.79
N GLY A 323 -3.61 -11.35 0.73
CA GLY A 323 -2.93 -12.04 -0.39
C GLY A 323 -2.61 -11.33 -1.74
N TRP A 324 -1.38 -11.51 -2.26
CA TRP A 324 -0.93 -11.04 -3.59
C TRP A 324 -0.26 -12.16 -4.41
N GLU A 325 -0.52 -12.22 -5.72
CA GLU A 325 0.40 -12.84 -6.68
C GLU A 325 0.77 -11.79 -7.73
N ILE A 326 2.06 -11.67 -8.00
CA ILE A 326 2.53 -10.91 -9.16
C ILE A 326 2.19 -11.76 -10.37
N VAL A 327 1.15 -11.36 -11.11
CA VAL A 327 1.01 -11.84 -12.48
C VAL A 327 2.16 -11.21 -13.25
N GLU A 328 3.16 -12.02 -13.60
CA GLU A 328 4.17 -11.62 -14.58
C GLU A 328 3.42 -11.24 -15.85
N ASP A 329 3.23 -9.94 -16.07
CA ASP A 329 2.73 -9.49 -17.34
C ASP A 329 3.87 -9.67 -18.34
N THR A 330 3.64 -10.56 -19.31
CA THR A 330 4.44 -10.70 -20.52
C THR A 330 4.26 -9.44 -21.38
N ALA A 331 4.70 -8.28 -20.88
CA ALA A 331 4.73 -7.04 -21.62
C ALA A 331 6.17 -6.78 -22.05
N THR A 332 6.42 -7.19 -23.29
CA THR A 332 7.44 -6.70 -24.21
C THR A 332 7.94 -5.28 -23.94
N ALA A 333 9.27 -5.14 -24.00
CA ALA A 333 10.01 -3.89 -24.19
C ALA A 333 9.50 -3.05 -25.38
#